data_AF-A0A1H0Y8K7-F1
#
_entry.id   AF-A0A1H0Y8K7-F1
#
_cell.length_a   1.000
_cell.length_b   1.000
_cell.length_c   1.000
_cell.angle_alpha   90.00
_cell.angle_beta   90.00
_cell.angle_gamma   90.00
#
_symmetry.space_group_name_H-M   'P 1'
#
loop_
_entity.id
_entity.type
_entity.pdbx_description
1 polymer ?
#
loop_
_entity_poly.entity_id
_entity_poly.type
_entity_poly.pdbx_seq_one_letter_code
_entity_poly.pdbx_strand_id
1 'polypeptide(L)'
;MKYFVAVYQKLRDIYMSQSSMENDLPMICPSLRMYENEELELLKPQSLLNDDQKKALSIIKKQNVAYELNSVPISPNFWDLNPNNSLFDIYRDILDKNNLKDLEENLEKVVASQSTVLYDSKNAETKEFKAYKKYRILHEEAINNITSHLELFDTLDTDDEKNNWNDKLINLNNIKELAFSEWKVKGSKDLIEKELTKINKASEADLYLAMAQNAKNTFNAAEKTDVISNSSIHDINFIPYDFMENESGWNNIRIEKAELETLHQTAKNSNENLPSEILSIDYDESVIQAVELDYSFVHLKRNWFNKNFMLSNLFEWNEPKKISDGQTISTDFKLPAITKTMMLIKNLKIILDPSITNDTVNNPNQLIYFGPLILKQQLFVNKSNNQKFLKAVTNVRTIKSDQLNTLTRKTAVAETLKASPAEFVSKPAAQPVPEAVKVNPNVAFNRVNMTALNTAINARPVMPAPHIATPVQPQPTPVKPVNPVVTGPIRIPGIFVPIKVPVQVQPTAAMVQFKVFDKINNDPVYKCSLSIKGTNNNRFYEIETNEIGMITQMIPIGEYSIELRIDDYAILQQNFSVTTTNPLNLEYRLQREEVKFKSFFLIGMICERMPRIPVN
;
A
#
# COMPACT_ATOMS: atom_id res chain seq x y z
N MET A 1 10.55 11.23 18.44
CA MET A 1 9.91 10.03 17.84
C MET A 1 9.30 9.09 18.89
N LYS A 2 9.24 9.49 20.17
CA LYS A 2 9.03 8.60 21.30
C LYS A 2 7.61 8.03 21.32
N TYR A 3 6.61 8.89 21.17
CA TYR A 3 5.21 8.46 21.21
C TYR A 3 4.75 7.78 19.92
N PHE A 4 5.44 7.99 18.79
CA PHE A 4 5.24 7.18 17.60
C PHE A 4 5.60 5.71 17.83
N VAL A 5 6.78 5.46 18.41
CA VAL A 5 7.21 4.10 18.80
C VAL A 5 6.26 3.50 19.83
N ALA A 6 5.81 4.29 20.82
CA ALA A 6 4.85 3.82 21.81
C ALA A 6 3.50 3.39 21.20
N VAL A 7 2.97 4.17 20.24
CA VAL A 7 1.74 3.83 19.52
C VAL A 7 1.93 2.55 18.71
N TYR A 8 3.05 2.42 17.98
CA TYR A 8 3.38 1.18 17.27
C TYR A 8 3.42 -0.02 18.23
N GLN A 9 4.12 0.12 19.36
CA GLN A 9 4.24 -0.92 20.37
C GLN A 9 2.86 -1.35 20.89
N LYS A 10 1.95 -0.40 21.14
CA LYS A 10 0.58 -0.71 21.56
C LYS A 10 -0.16 -1.55 20.52
N LEU A 11 -0.09 -1.17 19.25
CA LEU A 11 -0.75 -1.89 18.17
C LEU A 11 -0.14 -3.28 17.95
N ARG A 12 1.17 -3.40 18.09
CA ARG A 12 1.86 -4.69 18.10
C ARG A 12 1.36 -5.59 19.22
N ASP A 13 1.28 -5.10 20.46
CA ASP A 13 0.79 -5.88 21.59
C ASP A 13 -0.66 -6.34 21.38
N ILE A 14 -1.51 -5.47 20.83
CA ILE A 14 -2.88 -5.82 20.45
C ILE A 14 -2.89 -6.95 19.41
N TYR A 15 -2.11 -6.83 18.33
CA TYR A 15 -2.03 -7.85 17.30
C TYR A 15 -1.55 -9.20 17.85
N MET A 16 -0.47 -9.18 18.64
CA MET A 16 0.11 -10.38 19.24
C MET A 16 -0.85 -11.06 20.23
N SER A 17 -1.71 -10.30 20.90
CA SER A 17 -2.70 -10.87 21.82
C SER A 17 -3.92 -11.49 21.11
N GLN A 18 -4.26 -11.04 19.90
CA GLN A 18 -5.51 -11.39 19.24
C GLN A 18 -5.36 -12.38 18.08
N SER A 19 -4.27 -12.31 17.32
CA SER A 19 -4.24 -12.90 15.97
C SER A 19 -2.85 -13.33 15.47
N SER A 20 -1.82 -13.38 16.32
CA SER A 20 -0.47 -13.77 15.89
C SER A 20 -0.35 -15.26 15.59
N MET A 21 0.40 -15.57 14.55
CA MET A 21 0.95 -16.89 14.26
C MET A 21 2.43 -16.95 14.69
N GLU A 22 2.97 -18.17 14.86
CA GLU A 22 4.35 -18.41 15.31
C GLU A 22 5.41 -17.70 14.44
N ASN A 23 5.17 -17.61 13.14
CA ASN A 23 6.07 -16.98 12.17
C ASN A 23 5.80 -15.50 11.92
N ASP A 24 4.82 -14.89 12.61
CA ASP A 24 4.51 -13.48 12.41
C ASP A 24 5.59 -12.59 13.06
N LEU A 25 6.04 -11.60 12.29
CA LEU A 25 7.07 -10.63 12.60
C LEU A 25 6.49 -9.23 12.46
N PRO A 26 6.03 -8.63 13.57
CA PRO A 26 5.67 -7.22 13.58
C PRO A 26 6.91 -6.36 13.32
N MET A 27 6.82 -5.48 12.33
CA MET A 27 7.90 -4.56 11.95
C MET A 27 7.34 -3.14 11.85
N ILE A 28 8.02 -2.18 12.50
CA ILE A 28 7.65 -0.76 12.42
C ILE A 28 7.93 -0.22 11.01
N CYS A 29 7.14 0.76 10.56
CA CYS A 29 7.35 1.51 9.31
C CYS A 29 7.93 2.90 9.64
N PRO A 30 9.26 3.10 9.56
CA PRO A 30 9.91 4.35 9.98
C PRO A 30 9.45 5.56 9.19
N SER A 31 9.17 5.35 7.90
CA SER A 31 8.79 6.41 6.95
C SER A 31 7.33 6.86 7.12
N LEU A 32 6.51 6.11 7.87
CA LEU A 32 5.09 6.36 8.11
C LEU A 32 4.35 6.82 6.86
N ARG A 33 4.05 5.85 5.99
CA ARG A 33 3.45 6.15 4.68
C ARG A 33 2.02 6.66 4.84
N MET A 34 1.68 7.71 4.12
CA MET A 34 0.34 8.28 4.11
C MET A 34 -0.37 7.89 2.81
N TYR A 35 -1.62 7.44 2.95
CA TYR A 35 -2.52 7.15 1.85
C TYR A 35 -3.77 8.02 1.99
N GLU A 36 -4.11 8.78 0.93
CA GLU A 36 -5.33 9.59 0.91
C GLU A 36 -6.57 8.71 0.64
N ASN A 37 -7.75 9.12 1.09
CA ASN A 37 -8.98 8.33 0.87
C ASN A 37 -9.25 8.07 -0.61
N GLU A 38 -9.05 9.07 -1.45
CA GLU A 38 -9.26 9.00 -2.90
C GLU A 38 -8.31 7.97 -3.52
N GLU A 39 -7.05 7.97 -3.08
CA GLU A 39 -6.02 7.02 -3.48
C GLU A 39 -6.34 5.59 -3.06
N LEU A 40 -6.96 5.44 -1.90
CA LEU A 40 -7.37 4.16 -1.33
C LEU A 40 -8.67 3.62 -1.93
N GLU A 41 -9.61 4.48 -2.31
CA GLU A 41 -10.83 4.12 -3.05
C GLU A 41 -10.48 3.46 -4.39
N LEU A 42 -9.41 3.94 -5.04
CA LEU A 42 -8.87 3.37 -6.27
C LEU A 42 -8.31 1.96 -6.11
N LEU A 43 -8.11 1.46 -4.88
CA LEU A 43 -7.65 0.10 -4.63
C LEU A 43 -8.79 -0.93 -4.60
N LYS A 44 -10.06 -0.50 -4.63
CA LYS A 44 -11.21 -1.41 -4.70
C LYS A 44 -11.19 -2.29 -5.95
N PRO A 45 -11.82 -3.48 -5.92
CA PRO A 45 -12.11 -4.23 -7.13
C PRO A 45 -12.73 -3.35 -8.22
N GLN A 46 -12.25 -3.47 -9.46
CA GLN A 46 -12.70 -2.60 -10.57
C GLN A 46 -14.20 -2.72 -10.86
N SER A 47 -14.78 -3.88 -10.55
CA SER A 47 -16.23 -4.13 -10.63
C SER A 47 -17.06 -3.24 -9.70
N LEU A 48 -16.44 -2.66 -8.67
CA LEU A 48 -17.10 -1.77 -7.71
C LEU A 48 -16.85 -0.29 -8.02
N LEU A 49 -16.15 0.03 -9.11
CA LEU A 49 -15.91 1.40 -9.57
C LEU A 49 -16.91 1.74 -10.67
N ASN A 50 -17.75 2.75 -10.41
CA ASN A 50 -18.86 3.12 -11.30
C ASN A 50 -18.44 3.98 -12.50
N ASP A 51 -17.23 4.54 -12.48
CA ASP A 51 -16.72 5.49 -13.48
C ASP A 51 -15.50 4.90 -14.22
N ASP A 52 -15.51 4.95 -15.55
CA ASP A 52 -14.43 4.43 -16.40
C ASP A 52 -13.12 5.21 -16.22
N GLN A 53 -13.17 6.51 -15.91
CA GLN A 53 -11.97 7.28 -15.55
C GLN A 53 -11.37 6.78 -14.24
N LYS A 54 -12.21 6.53 -13.23
CA LYS A 54 -11.77 5.92 -11.95
C LYS A 54 -11.23 4.52 -12.15
N LYS A 55 -11.78 3.71 -13.05
CA LYS A 55 -11.23 2.39 -13.39
C LYS A 55 -9.83 2.49 -14.00
N ALA A 56 -9.60 3.44 -14.89
CA ALA A 56 -8.28 3.67 -15.49
C ALA A 56 -7.25 4.14 -14.44
N LEU A 57 -7.61 5.11 -13.59
CA LEU A 57 -6.77 5.58 -12.49
C LEU A 57 -6.52 4.48 -11.44
N SER A 58 -7.51 3.62 -11.20
CA SER A 58 -7.40 2.46 -10.31
C SER A 58 -6.32 1.50 -10.74
N ILE A 59 -6.15 1.28 -12.05
CA ILE A 59 -5.07 0.43 -12.57
C ILE A 59 -3.72 0.99 -12.15
N ILE A 60 -3.45 2.27 -12.45
CA ILE A 60 -2.18 2.92 -12.13
C ILE A 60 -1.93 2.93 -10.62
N LYS A 61 -2.97 3.21 -9.82
CA LYS A 61 -2.79 3.29 -8.37
C LYS A 61 -2.54 1.92 -7.74
N LYS A 62 -3.25 0.87 -8.20
CA LYS A 62 -2.98 -0.51 -7.78
C LYS A 62 -1.57 -0.94 -8.15
N GLN A 63 -1.06 -0.50 -9.30
CA GLN A 63 0.31 -0.79 -9.71
C GLN A 63 1.31 -0.20 -8.71
N ASN A 64 1.21 1.10 -8.43
CA ASN A 64 2.08 1.77 -7.46
C ASN A 64 2.03 1.10 -6.08
N VAL A 65 0.82 0.82 -5.57
CA VAL A 65 0.65 0.18 -4.27
C VAL A 65 1.14 -1.28 -4.27
N ALA A 66 1.03 -2.00 -5.39
CA ALA A 66 1.57 -3.34 -5.53
C ALA A 66 3.11 -3.35 -5.49
N TYR A 67 3.79 -2.39 -6.13
CA TYR A 67 5.24 -2.23 -5.98
C TYR A 67 5.62 -1.94 -4.52
N GLU A 68 4.85 -1.09 -3.84
CA GLU A 68 5.12 -0.74 -2.46
C GLU A 68 4.95 -1.93 -1.51
N LEU A 69 3.77 -2.55 -1.52
CA LEU A 69 3.38 -3.56 -0.56
C LEU A 69 3.86 -4.98 -0.93
N ASN A 70 4.52 -5.16 -2.08
CA ASN A 70 5.29 -6.37 -2.37
C ASN A 70 6.76 -6.24 -1.97
N SER A 71 7.17 -5.14 -1.35
CA SER A 71 8.56 -5.00 -0.91
C SER A 71 8.90 -5.99 0.20
N VAL A 72 9.99 -6.75 -0.01
CA VAL A 72 10.47 -7.77 0.92
C VAL A 72 11.40 -7.14 1.97
N PRO A 73 11.17 -7.39 3.28
CA PRO A 73 11.99 -6.82 4.35
C PRO A 73 13.46 -7.25 4.23
N ILE A 74 14.35 -6.28 4.42
CA ILE A 74 15.81 -6.47 4.37
C ILE A 74 16.48 -6.43 5.75
N SER A 75 15.68 -6.16 6.79
CA SER A 75 16.12 -5.98 8.17
C SER A 75 15.14 -6.70 9.09
N PRO A 76 15.61 -7.28 10.22
CA PRO A 76 14.72 -7.89 11.20
C PRO A 76 13.93 -6.84 12.01
N ASN A 77 14.30 -5.56 11.92
CA ASN A 77 13.87 -4.55 12.87
C ASN A 77 12.76 -3.63 12.36
N PHE A 78 12.71 -3.44 11.05
CA PHE A 78 11.77 -2.51 10.42
C PHE A 78 11.43 -2.97 9.02
N TRP A 79 10.29 -2.51 8.54
CA TRP A 79 9.88 -2.62 7.17
C TRP A 79 9.85 -1.24 6.54
N ASP A 80 10.47 -1.08 5.37
CA ASP A 80 10.34 0.11 4.55
C ASP A 80 10.40 -0.30 3.08
N LEU A 81 9.99 0.61 2.19
CA LEU A 81 10.00 0.35 0.76
C LEU A 81 11.43 0.18 0.25
N ASN A 82 11.69 -1.01 -0.27
CA ASN A 82 12.82 -1.30 -1.11
C ASN A 82 12.36 -1.50 -2.56
N PRO A 83 12.59 -0.53 -3.46
CA PRO A 83 12.18 -0.62 -4.86
C PRO A 83 13.00 -1.67 -5.64
N ASN A 84 14.16 -2.09 -5.12
CA ASN A 84 15.02 -3.07 -5.75
C ASN A 84 14.72 -4.51 -5.32
N ASN A 85 13.74 -4.72 -4.44
CA ASN A 85 13.46 -6.01 -3.81
C ASN A 85 11.96 -6.29 -3.73
N SER A 86 11.37 -6.60 -4.89
CA SER A 86 9.94 -6.92 -5.00
C SER A 86 9.71 -8.43 -4.88
N LEU A 87 8.61 -8.82 -4.22
CA LEU A 87 8.24 -10.23 -4.06
C LEU A 87 7.97 -10.91 -5.40
N PHE A 88 7.32 -10.25 -6.35
CA PHE A 88 6.99 -10.88 -7.63
C PHE A 88 8.23 -11.11 -8.50
N ASP A 89 9.23 -10.22 -8.47
CA ASP A 89 10.50 -10.44 -9.20
C ASP A 89 11.30 -11.59 -8.58
N ILE A 90 11.38 -11.62 -7.24
CA ILE A 90 12.02 -12.72 -6.51
C ILE A 90 11.32 -14.05 -6.81
N TYR A 91 9.99 -14.05 -6.77
CA TYR A 91 9.21 -15.26 -6.98
C TYR A 91 9.28 -15.76 -8.43
N ARG A 92 9.32 -14.85 -9.42
CA ARG A 92 9.61 -15.18 -10.82
C ARG A 92 10.95 -15.88 -10.96
N ASP A 93 12.01 -15.30 -10.38
CA ASP A 93 13.35 -15.89 -10.40
C ASP A 93 13.37 -17.29 -9.78
N ILE A 94 12.62 -17.50 -8.68
CA ILE A 94 12.49 -18.82 -8.05
C ILE A 94 11.77 -19.82 -8.98
N LEU A 95 10.66 -19.42 -9.60
CA LEU A 95 9.87 -20.28 -10.49
C LEU A 95 10.57 -20.62 -11.81
N ASP A 96 11.44 -19.73 -12.30
CA ASP A 96 12.18 -19.95 -13.54
C ASP A 96 13.43 -20.80 -13.35
N LYS A 97 14.05 -20.74 -12.18
CA LYS A 97 15.22 -21.55 -11.82
C LYS A 97 14.88 -22.89 -11.19
N ASN A 98 13.61 -23.11 -10.87
CA ASN A 98 13.14 -24.43 -10.43
C ASN A 98 13.27 -25.42 -11.61
N ASN A 99 14.16 -26.41 -11.48
CA ASN A 99 14.56 -27.31 -12.57
C ASN A 99 13.52 -28.42 -12.83
N LEU A 100 12.32 -28.03 -13.27
CA LEU A 100 11.20 -28.95 -13.45
C LEU A 100 11.39 -29.95 -14.59
N LYS A 101 12.17 -29.59 -15.62
CA LYS A 101 12.36 -30.42 -16.81
C LYS A 101 13.11 -31.72 -16.51
N ASP A 102 14.17 -31.63 -15.71
CA ASP A 102 14.95 -32.81 -15.34
C ASP A 102 14.13 -33.76 -14.47
N LEU A 103 13.25 -33.23 -13.62
CA LEU A 103 12.33 -34.03 -12.81
C LEU A 103 11.26 -34.70 -13.69
N GLU A 104 10.66 -33.97 -14.63
CA GLU A 104 9.69 -34.49 -15.62
C GLU A 104 10.28 -35.67 -16.41
N GLU A 105 11.47 -35.50 -17.00
CA GLU A 105 12.12 -36.56 -17.80
C GLU A 105 12.46 -37.80 -16.97
N ASN A 106 12.87 -37.62 -15.71
CA ASN A 106 13.16 -38.73 -14.81
C ASN A 106 11.88 -39.46 -14.38
N LEU A 107 10.80 -38.72 -14.16
CA LEU A 107 9.52 -39.29 -13.78
C LEU A 107 8.87 -40.05 -14.94
N GLU A 108 8.90 -39.51 -16.16
CA GLU A 108 8.44 -40.22 -17.36
C GLU A 108 9.18 -41.55 -17.55
N LYS A 109 10.50 -41.61 -17.29
CA LYS A 109 11.26 -42.87 -17.32
C LYS A 109 10.78 -43.86 -16.26
N VAL A 110 10.49 -43.40 -15.04
CA VAL A 110 10.01 -44.26 -13.93
C VAL A 110 8.59 -44.75 -14.17
N VAL A 111 7.70 -43.91 -14.71
CA VAL A 111 6.31 -44.26 -15.04
C VAL A 111 6.24 -45.17 -16.27
N ALA A 112 7.06 -44.92 -17.30
CA ALA A 112 7.15 -45.78 -18.48
C ALA A 112 7.68 -47.18 -18.12
N SER A 113 8.51 -47.29 -17.09
CA SER A 113 8.78 -48.57 -16.43
C SER A 113 7.63 -48.91 -15.46
N GLN A 114 6.47 -49.34 -15.96
CA GLN A 114 5.55 -50.14 -15.14
C GLN A 114 6.40 -51.19 -14.44
N SER A 115 6.47 -51.15 -13.11
CA SER A 115 7.47 -51.93 -12.38
C SER A 115 7.27 -53.42 -12.69
N THR A 116 8.11 -53.94 -13.56
CA THR A 116 8.10 -55.34 -14.02
C THR A 116 8.34 -56.32 -12.88
N VAL A 117 8.76 -55.79 -11.74
CA VAL A 117 8.94 -56.48 -10.46
C VAL A 117 7.61 -56.65 -9.71
N LEU A 118 6.66 -55.71 -9.84
CA LEU A 118 5.36 -55.75 -9.17
C LEU A 118 4.24 -56.33 -10.05
N TYR A 119 4.23 -55.95 -11.32
CA TYR A 119 3.21 -56.34 -12.29
C TYR A 119 3.84 -56.87 -13.58
N ASP A 120 3.26 -57.94 -14.12
CA ASP A 120 3.65 -58.48 -15.42
C ASP A 120 3.10 -57.65 -16.59
N SER A 121 3.47 -58.02 -17.83
CA SER A 121 3.03 -57.32 -19.05
C SER A 121 1.52 -57.34 -19.31
N LYS A 122 0.74 -58.09 -18.51
CA LYS A 122 -0.73 -58.12 -18.53
C LYS A 122 -1.34 -57.41 -17.32
N ASN A 123 -0.53 -56.65 -16.57
CA ASN A 123 -0.92 -55.93 -15.37
C ASN A 123 -1.39 -56.84 -14.21
N ALA A 124 -0.99 -58.12 -14.22
CA ALA A 124 -1.24 -59.04 -13.11
C ALA A 124 -0.05 -59.05 -12.14
N GLU A 125 -0.31 -59.27 -10.85
CA GLU A 125 0.75 -59.33 -9.84
C GLU A 125 1.77 -60.42 -10.17
N THR A 126 3.06 -60.07 -10.09
CA THR A 126 4.17 -61.01 -10.26
C THR A 126 4.19 -62.07 -9.16
N LYS A 127 4.93 -63.15 -9.38
CA LYS A 127 5.07 -64.22 -8.37
C LYS A 127 5.74 -63.69 -7.11
N GLU A 128 6.71 -62.81 -7.29
CA GLU A 128 7.49 -62.13 -6.26
C GLU A 128 6.60 -61.24 -5.40
N PHE A 129 5.72 -60.44 -6.02
CA PHE A 129 4.80 -59.58 -5.28
C PHE A 129 3.70 -60.36 -4.54
N LYS A 130 3.19 -61.45 -5.12
CA LYS A 130 2.27 -62.37 -4.43
C LYS A 130 2.92 -63.04 -3.23
N ALA A 131 4.18 -63.48 -3.37
CA ALA A 131 4.95 -64.06 -2.27
C ALA A 131 5.17 -63.04 -1.16
N TYR A 132 5.54 -61.80 -1.50
CA TYR A 132 5.67 -60.70 -0.55
C TYR A 132 4.40 -60.49 0.29
N LYS A 133 3.23 -60.38 -0.36
CA LYS A 133 1.95 -60.20 0.33
C LYS A 133 1.64 -61.38 1.26
N LYS A 134 1.86 -62.61 0.79
CA LYS A 134 1.62 -63.82 1.58
C LYS A 134 2.48 -63.86 2.86
N TYR A 135 3.79 -63.64 2.74
CA TYR A 135 4.69 -63.70 3.90
C TYR A 135 4.56 -62.48 4.82
N ARG A 136 4.12 -61.32 4.30
CA ARG A 136 3.75 -60.18 5.14
C ARG A 136 2.60 -60.54 6.09
N ILE A 137 1.53 -61.18 5.57
CA ILE A 137 0.38 -61.62 6.38
C ILE A 137 0.83 -62.60 7.46
N LEU A 138 1.67 -63.58 7.11
CA LEU A 138 2.18 -64.57 8.09
C LEU A 138 3.01 -63.91 9.22
N HIS A 139 3.79 -62.88 8.89
CA HIS A 139 4.54 -62.11 9.89
C HIS A 139 3.62 -61.24 10.75
N GLU A 140 2.61 -60.58 10.16
CA GLU A 140 1.58 -59.83 10.89
C GLU A 140 0.78 -60.74 11.85
N GLU A 141 0.43 -61.96 11.42
CA GLU A 141 -0.22 -62.97 12.26
C GLU A 141 0.66 -63.40 13.44
N ALA A 142 1.97 -63.61 13.21
CA ALA A 142 2.91 -63.94 14.28
C ALA A 142 3.04 -62.81 15.32
N ILE A 143 3.04 -61.55 14.88
CA ILE A 143 3.01 -60.38 15.77
C ILE A 143 1.70 -60.34 16.57
N ASN A 144 0.55 -60.50 15.91
CA ASN A 144 -0.75 -60.48 16.58
C ASN A 144 -0.88 -61.58 17.63
N ASN A 145 -0.35 -62.78 17.35
CA ASN A 145 -0.33 -63.87 18.32
C ASN A 145 0.53 -63.55 19.56
N ILE A 146 1.64 -62.82 19.39
CA ILE A 146 2.41 -62.31 20.54
C ILE A 146 1.60 -61.28 21.31
N THR A 147 1.00 -60.30 20.62
CA THR A 147 0.17 -59.26 21.26
C THR A 147 -0.96 -59.88 22.09
N SER A 148 -1.71 -60.83 21.53
CA SER A 148 -2.77 -61.54 22.25
C SER A 148 -2.25 -62.42 23.40
N HIS A 149 -1.04 -62.98 23.28
CA HIS A 149 -0.41 -63.73 24.38
C HIS A 149 0.07 -62.81 25.51
N LEU A 150 0.50 -61.59 25.19
CA LEU A 150 0.89 -60.56 26.17
C LEU A 150 -0.29 -60.08 27.02
N GLU A 151 -1.48 -59.97 26.44
CA GLU A 151 -2.71 -59.58 27.15
C GLU A 151 -3.15 -60.59 28.23
N LEU A 152 -2.69 -61.84 28.16
CA LEU A 152 -3.01 -62.90 29.13
C LEU A 152 -2.15 -62.87 30.39
N PHE A 153 -1.08 -62.07 30.41
CA PHE A 153 -0.12 -62.07 31.52
C PHE A 153 -0.72 -61.56 32.84
N ASP A 154 -1.56 -60.52 32.76
CA ASP A 154 -2.15 -59.86 33.94
C ASP A 154 -3.15 -60.73 34.72
N THR A 155 -3.57 -61.85 34.13
CA THR A 155 -4.54 -62.78 34.72
C THR A 155 -3.92 -64.04 35.33
N LEU A 156 -2.58 -64.10 35.46
CA LEU A 156 -1.86 -65.29 35.96
C LEU A 156 -1.43 -65.09 37.42
N ASP A 157 -1.89 -66.00 38.30
CA ASP A 157 -1.72 -65.88 39.75
C ASP A 157 -0.60 -66.79 40.31
N THR A 158 -0.15 -67.80 39.56
CA THR A 158 0.84 -68.77 40.04
C THR A 158 2.18 -68.71 39.29
N ASP A 159 3.27 -69.12 39.96
CA ASP A 159 4.62 -69.12 39.38
C ASP A 159 4.78 -70.15 38.25
N ASP A 160 4.08 -71.29 38.33
CA ASP A 160 4.09 -72.32 37.27
C ASP A 160 3.36 -71.83 36.01
N GLU A 161 2.26 -71.10 36.15
CA GLU A 161 1.55 -70.47 35.03
C GLU A 161 2.42 -69.41 34.34
N LYS A 162 3.14 -68.60 35.11
CA LYS A 162 4.08 -67.59 34.58
C LYS A 162 5.26 -68.21 33.85
N ASN A 163 5.79 -69.34 34.34
CA ASN A 163 6.87 -70.07 33.68
C ASN A 163 6.41 -70.68 32.34
N ASN A 164 5.25 -71.35 32.31
CA ASN A 164 4.69 -71.90 31.07
C ASN A 164 4.32 -70.79 30.07
N TRP A 165 3.83 -69.66 30.56
CA TRP A 165 3.59 -68.47 29.75
C TRP A 165 4.87 -67.92 29.12
N ASN A 166 5.98 -67.87 29.88
CA ASN A 166 7.29 -67.44 29.40
C ASN A 166 7.84 -68.38 28.31
N ASP A 167 7.75 -69.69 28.51
CA ASP A 167 8.17 -70.68 27.51
C ASP A 167 7.38 -70.53 26.20
N LYS A 168 6.07 -70.28 26.31
CA LYS A 168 5.21 -70.02 25.16
C LYS A 168 5.56 -68.70 24.47
N LEU A 169 5.91 -67.66 25.22
CA LEU A 169 6.37 -66.38 24.67
C LEU A 169 7.70 -66.54 23.92
N ILE A 170 8.65 -67.33 24.43
CA ILE A 170 9.91 -67.65 23.74
C ILE A 170 9.62 -68.34 22.41
N ASN A 171 8.73 -69.33 22.40
CA ASN A 171 8.33 -70.02 21.17
C ASN A 171 7.65 -69.07 20.16
N LEU A 172 6.73 -68.22 20.61
CA LEU A 172 6.08 -67.22 19.76
C LEU A 172 7.08 -66.22 19.16
N ASN A 173 8.08 -65.79 19.95
CA ASN A 173 9.17 -64.94 19.45
C ASN A 173 10.01 -65.65 18.38
N ASN A 174 10.33 -66.94 18.56
CA ASN A 174 11.03 -67.72 17.55
C ASN A 174 10.22 -67.84 16.25
N ILE A 175 8.89 -68.02 16.36
CA ILE A 175 7.98 -68.06 15.20
C ILE A 175 7.96 -66.70 14.49
N LYS A 176 7.93 -65.59 15.22
CA LYS A 176 7.99 -64.23 14.66
C LYS A 176 9.32 -63.99 13.91
N GLU A 177 10.45 -64.33 14.52
CA GLU A 177 11.77 -64.20 13.87
C GLU A 177 11.91 -65.09 12.62
N LEU A 178 11.35 -66.30 12.66
CA LEU A 178 11.28 -67.18 11.50
C LEU A 178 10.40 -66.56 10.40
N ALA A 179 9.19 -66.09 10.72
CA ALA A 179 8.29 -65.46 9.77
C ALA A 179 8.91 -64.20 9.14
N PHE A 180 9.66 -63.41 9.91
CA PHE A 180 10.40 -62.26 9.40
C PHE A 180 11.51 -62.68 8.42
N SER A 181 12.29 -63.70 8.79
CA SER A 181 13.35 -64.25 7.94
C SER A 181 12.80 -64.84 6.65
N GLU A 182 11.66 -65.54 6.73
CA GLU A 182 10.95 -66.07 5.55
C GLU A 182 10.39 -64.95 4.68
N TRP A 183 9.84 -63.89 5.27
CA TRP A 183 9.40 -62.73 4.51
C TRP A 183 10.57 -62.06 3.78
N LYS A 184 11.73 -61.95 4.43
CA LYS A 184 12.95 -61.42 3.81
C LYS A 184 13.45 -62.26 2.65
N VAL A 185 13.60 -63.57 2.86
CA VAL A 185 14.24 -64.49 1.89
C VAL A 185 13.25 -65.01 0.85
N LYS A 186 12.11 -65.56 1.29
CA LYS A 186 11.10 -66.19 0.42
C LYS A 186 10.06 -65.19 -0.09
N GLY A 187 9.81 -64.12 0.67
CA GLY A 187 8.89 -63.06 0.29
C GLY A 187 9.54 -61.90 -0.48
N SER A 188 10.85 -61.98 -0.79
CA SER A 188 11.57 -60.94 -1.53
C SER A 188 11.41 -59.52 -0.96
N LYS A 189 11.30 -59.39 0.38
CA LYS A 189 11.00 -58.14 1.09
C LYS A 189 11.84 -56.96 0.60
N ASP A 190 13.16 -57.12 0.61
CA ASP A 190 14.09 -56.03 0.29
C ASP A 190 13.94 -55.55 -1.17
N LEU A 191 13.64 -56.46 -2.11
CA LEU A 191 13.43 -56.14 -3.51
C LEU A 191 12.12 -55.36 -3.71
N ILE A 192 11.03 -55.84 -3.11
CA ILE A 192 9.70 -55.24 -3.25
C ILE A 192 9.62 -53.91 -2.50
N GLU A 193 10.17 -53.79 -1.29
CA GLU A 193 10.20 -52.54 -0.53
C GLU A 193 11.04 -51.46 -1.23
N LYS A 194 12.19 -51.84 -1.82
CA LYS A 194 13.00 -50.91 -2.62
C LYS A 194 12.20 -50.36 -3.79
N GLU A 195 11.41 -51.21 -4.43
CA GLU A 195 10.63 -50.84 -5.60
C GLU A 195 9.38 -50.02 -5.24
N LEU A 196 8.66 -50.40 -4.18
CA LEU A 196 7.58 -49.59 -3.60
C LEU A 196 8.10 -48.21 -3.15
N THR A 197 9.31 -48.13 -2.60
CA THR A 197 9.95 -46.85 -2.24
C THR A 197 10.20 -45.99 -3.47
N LYS A 198 10.61 -46.58 -4.61
CA LYS A 198 10.77 -45.82 -5.87
C LYS A 198 9.43 -45.29 -6.39
N ILE A 199 8.38 -46.11 -6.34
CA ILE A 199 7.03 -45.70 -6.79
C ILE A 199 6.46 -44.60 -5.89
N ASN A 200 6.61 -44.73 -4.58
CA ASN A 200 6.18 -43.69 -3.65
C ASN A 200 6.93 -42.37 -3.90
N LYS A 201 8.25 -42.44 -4.15
CA LYS A 201 9.03 -41.27 -4.56
C LYS A 201 8.58 -40.67 -5.88
N ALA A 202 8.19 -41.49 -6.86
CA ALA A 202 7.62 -41.02 -8.12
C ALA A 202 6.28 -40.31 -7.89
N SER A 203 5.40 -40.87 -7.05
CA SER A 203 4.12 -40.23 -6.69
C SER A 203 4.31 -38.91 -5.94
N GLU A 204 5.31 -38.80 -5.06
CA GLU A 204 5.66 -37.54 -4.40
C GLU A 204 6.20 -36.51 -5.40
N ALA A 205 6.99 -36.97 -6.37
CA ALA A 205 7.51 -36.13 -7.45
C ALA A 205 6.42 -35.66 -8.42
N ASP A 206 5.40 -36.48 -8.70
CA ASP A 206 4.21 -36.10 -9.47
C ASP A 206 3.44 -34.98 -8.76
N LEU A 207 3.20 -35.15 -7.46
CA LEU A 207 2.51 -34.14 -6.66
C LEU A 207 3.29 -32.83 -6.61
N TYR A 208 4.61 -32.92 -6.39
CA TYR A 208 5.49 -31.76 -6.41
C TYR A 208 5.48 -31.05 -7.77
N LEU A 209 5.57 -31.81 -8.86
CA LEU A 209 5.55 -31.27 -10.22
C LEU A 209 4.24 -30.54 -10.48
N ALA A 210 3.11 -31.17 -10.15
CA ALA A 210 1.79 -30.54 -10.28
C ALA A 210 1.69 -29.26 -9.45
N MET A 211 2.22 -29.25 -8.22
CA MET A 211 2.25 -28.06 -7.36
C MET A 211 3.12 -26.94 -7.95
N ALA A 212 4.32 -27.26 -8.43
CA ALA A 212 5.25 -26.29 -8.98
C ALA A 212 4.77 -25.73 -10.33
N GLN A 213 4.22 -26.58 -11.21
CA GLN A 213 3.58 -26.15 -12.45
C GLN A 213 2.35 -25.29 -12.16
N ASN A 214 1.50 -25.67 -11.21
CA ASN A 214 0.36 -24.86 -10.80
C ASN A 214 0.80 -23.48 -10.29
N ALA A 215 1.84 -23.44 -9.44
CA ALA A 215 2.42 -22.19 -8.94
C ALA A 215 2.92 -21.31 -10.09
N LYS A 216 3.63 -21.88 -11.07
CA LYS A 216 4.12 -21.16 -12.25
C LYS A 216 3.00 -20.67 -13.16
N ASN A 217 2.03 -21.52 -13.46
CA ASN A 217 0.88 -21.18 -14.30
C ASN A 217 0.00 -20.10 -13.66
N THR A 218 -0.26 -20.21 -12.36
CA THR A 218 -1.02 -19.20 -11.61
C THR A 218 -0.29 -17.86 -11.59
N PHE A 219 1.03 -17.88 -11.42
CA PHE A 219 1.85 -16.67 -11.46
C PHE A 219 1.82 -16.00 -12.83
N ASN A 220 2.04 -16.75 -13.91
CA ASN A 220 2.03 -16.23 -15.27
C ASN A 220 0.63 -15.74 -15.69
N ALA A 221 -0.43 -16.45 -15.30
CA ALA A 221 -1.81 -16.04 -15.61
C ALA A 221 -2.24 -14.76 -14.87
N ALA A 222 -1.63 -14.48 -13.71
CA ALA A 222 -1.89 -13.27 -12.94
C ALA A 222 -1.04 -12.07 -13.39
N GLU A 223 -0.10 -12.27 -14.31
CA GLU A 223 0.76 -11.23 -14.85
C GLU A 223 -0.05 -10.19 -15.62
N LYS A 224 0.17 -8.92 -15.29
CA LYS A 224 -0.39 -7.78 -16.00
C LYS A 224 0.72 -6.93 -16.58
N THR A 225 0.46 -6.26 -17.70
CA THR A 225 1.38 -5.27 -18.24
C THR A 225 1.16 -3.93 -17.53
N ASP A 226 2.22 -3.39 -16.95
CA ASP A 226 2.25 -2.07 -16.34
C ASP A 226 1.96 -0.99 -17.39
N VAL A 227 1.11 -0.02 -17.06
CA VAL A 227 0.62 0.97 -18.05
C VAL A 227 1.69 2.02 -18.38
N ILE A 228 2.62 2.27 -17.46
CA ILE A 228 3.61 3.34 -17.58
C ILE A 228 4.95 2.80 -18.08
N SER A 229 5.41 1.71 -17.48
CA SER A 229 6.72 1.11 -17.71
C SER A 229 6.71 -0.03 -18.73
N ASN A 230 5.52 -0.55 -19.09
CA ASN A 230 5.36 -1.80 -19.87
C ASN A 230 6.08 -3.01 -19.26
N SER A 231 6.45 -2.95 -17.98
CA SER A 231 6.97 -4.09 -17.24
C SER A 231 5.84 -5.02 -16.83
N SER A 232 6.18 -6.20 -16.31
CA SER A 232 5.19 -7.11 -15.75
C SER A 232 4.98 -6.90 -14.26
N ILE A 233 3.71 -6.88 -13.86
CA ILE A 233 3.29 -6.61 -12.49
C ILE A 233 2.21 -7.60 -12.02
N HIS A 234 2.21 -7.85 -10.72
CA HIS A 234 1.25 -8.72 -10.04
C HIS A 234 0.48 -7.96 -8.96
N ASP A 235 -0.84 -7.85 -9.14
CA ASP A 235 -1.72 -7.10 -8.25
C ASP A 235 -1.81 -7.70 -6.83
N ILE A 236 -2.20 -6.85 -5.86
CA ILE A 236 -2.51 -7.24 -4.49
C ILE A 236 -3.98 -6.94 -4.20
N ASN A 237 -4.63 -7.83 -3.45
CA ASN A 237 -5.98 -7.60 -2.92
C ASN A 237 -5.94 -7.44 -1.40
N PHE A 238 -7.01 -6.87 -0.84
CA PHE A 238 -7.11 -6.59 0.60
C PHE A 238 -8.25 -7.38 1.24
N ILE A 239 -8.07 -7.79 2.49
CA ILE A 239 -9.12 -8.35 3.33
C ILE A 239 -9.14 -7.58 4.67
N PRO A 240 -10.27 -6.96 5.06
CA PRO A 240 -11.47 -6.76 4.24
C PRO A 240 -11.16 -5.85 3.03
N TYR A 241 -11.93 -5.94 1.93
CA TYR A 241 -11.68 -5.14 0.73
C TYR A 241 -12.32 -3.74 0.81
N ASP A 242 -13.27 -3.57 1.73
CA ASP A 242 -14.10 -2.38 1.96
C ASP A 242 -13.68 -1.59 3.22
N PHE A 243 -12.50 -1.87 3.77
CA PHE A 243 -12.00 -1.24 4.99
C PHE A 243 -11.93 0.30 4.94
N MET A 244 -12.03 0.92 3.76
CA MET A 244 -12.09 2.38 3.61
C MET A 244 -13.47 2.96 3.95
N GLU A 245 -14.51 2.18 3.70
CA GLU A 245 -15.91 2.60 3.82
C GLU A 245 -16.55 2.04 5.09
N ASN A 246 -16.18 0.81 5.42
CA ASN A 246 -16.74 0.10 6.54
C ASN A 246 -16.05 0.52 7.85
N GLU A 247 -16.71 1.42 8.58
CA GLU A 247 -16.24 1.90 9.88
C GLU A 247 -16.21 0.78 10.93
N SER A 248 -16.95 -0.34 10.75
CA SER A 248 -16.95 -1.46 11.72
C SER A 248 -15.61 -2.21 11.80
N GLY A 249 -14.75 -2.07 10.80
CA GLY A 249 -13.39 -2.63 10.81
C GLY A 249 -12.35 -1.76 11.52
N TRP A 250 -12.75 -0.58 12.03
CA TRP A 250 -11.88 0.37 12.72
C TRP A 250 -12.18 0.38 14.21
N ASN A 251 -11.12 0.35 15.02
CA ASN A 251 -11.20 0.41 16.47
C ASN A 251 -10.59 1.71 16.97
N ASN A 252 -11.28 2.42 17.85
CA ASN A 252 -10.75 3.62 18.48
C ASN A 252 -9.89 3.26 19.69
N ILE A 253 -8.79 3.97 19.86
CA ILE A 253 -7.94 3.88 21.04
C ILE A 253 -7.48 5.26 21.48
N ARG A 254 -7.41 5.45 22.80
CA ARG A 254 -6.80 6.60 23.45
C ARG A 254 -5.73 6.12 24.42
N ILE A 255 -4.52 6.62 24.25
CA ILE A 255 -3.34 6.25 25.04
C ILE A 255 -2.89 7.49 25.82
N GLU A 256 -2.92 7.38 27.14
CA GLU A 256 -2.53 8.47 28.05
C GLU A 256 -1.01 8.55 28.20
N LYS A 257 -0.47 9.72 28.57
CA LYS A 257 0.98 9.98 28.73
C LYS A 257 1.69 8.90 29.55
N ALA A 258 1.15 8.51 30.70
CA ALA A 258 1.77 7.49 31.55
C ALA A 258 1.91 6.13 30.86
N GLU A 259 0.92 5.75 30.06
CA GLU A 259 0.95 4.52 29.26
C GLU A 259 1.93 4.66 28.08
N LEU A 260 1.91 5.79 27.37
CA LEU A 260 2.85 6.07 26.28
C LEU A 260 4.32 5.97 26.73
N GLU A 261 4.63 6.52 27.91
CA GLU A 261 5.95 6.42 28.54
C GLU A 261 6.34 4.98 28.84
N THR A 262 5.41 4.21 29.40
CA THR A 262 5.61 2.79 29.71
C THR A 262 5.85 1.97 28.45
N LEU A 263 5.02 2.15 27.42
CA LEU A 263 5.13 1.46 26.13
C LEU A 263 6.44 1.78 25.42
N HIS A 264 6.87 3.04 25.43
CA HIS A 264 8.17 3.42 24.87
C HIS A 264 9.32 2.72 25.62
N GLN A 265 9.27 2.67 26.95
CA GLN A 265 10.30 2.00 27.73
C GLN A 265 10.32 0.48 27.48
N THR A 266 9.15 -0.14 27.31
CA THR A 266 9.02 -1.55 26.90
C THR A 266 9.70 -1.77 25.55
N ALA A 267 9.40 -0.94 24.54
CA ALA A 267 9.99 -1.04 23.20
C ALA A 267 11.52 -0.84 23.22
N LYS A 268 12.03 0.03 24.09
CA LYS A 268 13.48 0.24 24.28
C LYS A 268 14.16 -0.95 24.96
N ASN A 269 13.49 -1.58 25.92
CA ASN A 269 14.04 -2.67 26.72
C ASN A 269 13.95 -4.04 26.03
N SER A 270 13.02 -4.23 25.09
CA SER A 270 12.79 -5.51 24.43
C SER A 270 13.85 -5.90 23.39
N ASN A 271 14.93 -5.13 23.21
CA ASN A 271 15.95 -5.34 22.17
C ASN A 271 15.36 -5.46 20.75
N GLU A 272 14.16 -4.92 20.55
CA GLU A 272 13.70 -4.54 19.22
C GLU A 272 14.65 -3.44 18.79
N ASN A 273 15.64 -3.79 17.96
CA ASN A 273 16.67 -2.88 17.44
C ASN A 273 16.01 -1.83 16.53
N LEU A 274 15.14 -1.00 17.11
CA LEU A 274 14.55 0.17 16.49
C LEU A 274 15.72 0.96 15.90
N PRO A 275 15.65 1.34 14.61
CA PRO A 275 16.73 2.07 13.97
C PRO A 275 17.21 3.22 14.85
N SER A 276 18.52 3.27 15.10
CA SER A 276 19.15 4.30 15.95
C SER A 276 18.82 5.72 15.48
N GLU A 277 18.54 5.84 14.17
CA GLU A 277 18.08 7.03 13.47
C GLU A 277 16.69 7.48 13.93
N ILE A 278 15.79 6.55 14.29
CA ILE A 278 14.46 6.89 14.84
C ILE A 278 14.59 7.28 16.32
N LEU A 279 15.45 6.58 17.07
CA LEU A 279 15.63 6.80 18.50
C LEU A 279 16.40 8.09 18.82
N SER A 280 17.24 8.59 17.91
CA SER A 280 18.08 9.78 18.10
C SER A 280 17.40 11.11 17.77
N ILE A 281 16.17 11.08 17.25
CA ILE A 281 15.40 12.29 16.95
C ILE A 281 14.60 12.71 18.19
N ASP A 282 15.22 13.56 19.00
CA ASP A 282 14.62 14.22 20.16
C ASP A 282 13.72 15.38 19.70
N TYR A 283 12.45 15.05 19.46
CA TYR A 283 11.40 16.06 19.40
C TYR A 283 10.96 16.41 20.82
N ASP A 284 10.69 17.69 21.08
CA ASP A 284 10.07 18.12 22.34
C ASP A 284 8.59 17.68 22.35
N GLU A 285 8.37 16.43 22.76
CA GLU A 285 7.06 15.80 22.92
C GLU A 285 6.52 16.02 24.36
N SER A 286 7.19 16.83 25.19
CA SER A 286 6.84 17.03 26.62
C SER A 286 5.41 17.54 26.83
N VAL A 287 4.93 18.29 25.85
CA VAL A 287 3.62 18.95 25.76
C VAL A 287 2.44 18.02 25.46
N ILE A 288 2.69 16.76 25.08
CA ILE A 288 1.65 15.80 24.71
C ILE A 288 1.13 15.10 25.98
N GLN A 289 -0.19 15.15 26.19
CA GLN A 289 -0.89 14.52 27.31
C GLN A 289 -1.48 13.16 26.93
N ALA A 290 -1.99 13.02 25.71
CA ALA A 290 -2.56 11.77 25.22
C ALA A 290 -2.57 11.73 23.70
N VAL A 291 -2.68 10.53 23.14
CA VAL A 291 -2.85 10.29 21.71
C VAL A 291 -4.13 9.49 21.49
N GLU A 292 -5.01 9.98 20.62
CA GLU A 292 -6.26 9.31 20.24
C GLU A 292 -6.24 9.05 18.74
N LEU A 293 -6.60 7.83 18.33
CA LEU A 293 -6.60 7.42 16.92
C LEU A 293 -7.54 6.24 16.71
N ASP A 294 -7.88 5.99 15.44
CA ASP A 294 -8.52 4.75 15.03
C ASP A 294 -7.50 3.85 14.34
N TYR A 295 -7.56 2.55 14.57
CA TYR A 295 -6.66 1.57 13.95
C TYR A 295 -7.40 0.40 13.30
N SER A 296 -6.76 -0.22 12.30
CA SER A 296 -7.24 -1.44 11.64
C SER A 296 -6.07 -2.30 11.13
N PHE A 297 -6.26 -3.62 11.15
CA PHE A 297 -5.34 -4.59 10.57
C PHE A 297 -5.91 -5.10 9.24
N VAL A 298 -5.20 -4.83 8.14
CA VAL A 298 -5.68 -5.17 6.79
C VAL A 298 -4.77 -6.21 6.16
N HIS A 299 -5.31 -7.37 5.84
CA HIS A 299 -4.54 -8.48 5.27
C HIS A 299 -4.31 -8.28 3.78
N LEU A 300 -3.09 -8.58 3.34
CA LEU A 300 -2.68 -8.59 1.94
C LEU A 300 -2.91 -9.99 1.37
N LYS A 301 -3.77 -10.09 0.35
CA LYS A 301 -4.05 -11.33 -0.36
C LYS A 301 -3.38 -11.33 -1.73
N ARG A 302 -2.50 -12.31 -1.94
CA ARG A 302 -1.80 -12.56 -3.21
C ARG A 302 -2.26 -13.89 -3.77
N ASN A 303 -3.15 -13.87 -4.75
CA ASN A 303 -3.66 -15.09 -5.37
C ASN A 303 -2.60 -15.81 -6.23
N TRP A 304 -1.52 -15.10 -6.58
CA TRP A 304 -0.44 -15.57 -7.45
C TRP A 304 0.77 -16.13 -6.70
N PHE A 305 0.86 -15.93 -5.38
CA PHE A 305 2.00 -16.37 -4.58
C PHE A 305 1.67 -17.66 -3.84
N ASN A 306 2.45 -18.72 -4.06
CA ASN A 306 2.33 -19.99 -3.35
C ASN A 306 3.71 -20.48 -2.92
N LYS A 307 3.96 -20.52 -1.62
CA LYS A 307 5.25 -20.94 -1.07
C LYS A 307 5.41 -22.45 -0.87
N ASN A 308 4.32 -23.22 -0.95
CA ASN A 308 4.31 -24.61 -0.47
C ASN A 308 5.22 -25.53 -1.29
N PHE A 309 5.39 -25.28 -2.59
CA PHE A 309 6.28 -26.10 -3.42
C PHE A 309 7.74 -25.96 -2.99
N MET A 310 8.16 -24.80 -2.47
CA MET A 310 9.52 -24.58 -1.98
C MET A 310 9.83 -25.36 -0.68
N LEU A 311 8.81 -25.89 0.00
CA LEU A 311 8.96 -26.65 1.24
C LEU A 311 9.17 -28.15 0.98
N SER A 312 9.01 -28.59 -0.27
CA SER A 312 9.22 -29.98 -0.65
C SER A 312 10.70 -30.36 -0.56
N ASN A 313 10.98 -31.60 -0.15
CA ASN A 313 12.33 -32.18 -0.22
C ASN A 313 12.82 -32.37 -1.67
N LEU A 314 11.93 -32.24 -2.66
CA LEU A 314 12.24 -32.31 -4.08
C LEU A 314 12.53 -30.93 -4.70
N PHE A 315 12.42 -29.85 -3.92
CA PHE A 315 12.79 -28.53 -4.37
C PHE A 315 14.32 -28.39 -4.42
N GLU A 316 14.84 -28.00 -5.58
CA GLU A 316 16.27 -27.79 -5.79
C GLU A 316 16.57 -26.30 -6.00
N TRP A 317 17.63 -25.82 -5.34
CA TRP A 317 18.06 -24.44 -5.41
C TRP A 317 19.57 -24.33 -5.57
N ASN A 318 20.01 -24.18 -6.81
CA ASN A 318 21.43 -24.21 -7.19
C ASN A 318 22.09 -22.82 -7.28
N GLU A 319 21.42 -21.78 -6.76
CA GLU A 319 21.93 -20.41 -6.84
C GLU A 319 22.80 -20.04 -5.62
N PRO A 320 23.81 -19.16 -5.79
CA PRO A 320 24.69 -18.75 -4.69
C PRO A 320 23.96 -18.14 -3.50
N LYS A 321 22.88 -17.40 -3.77
CA LYS A 321 22.09 -16.72 -2.75
C LYS A 321 20.93 -17.59 -2.31
N LYS A 322 20.95 -18.03 -1.05
CA LYS A 322 19.91 -18.88 -0.46
C LYS A 322 18.56 -18.15 -0.38
N ILE A 323 17.46 -18.91 -0.38
CA ILE A 323 16.11 -18.34 -0.28
C ILE A 323 15.80 -17.88 1.14
N SER A 324 15.85 -18.77 2.13
CA SER A 324 15.65 -18.47 3.56
C SER A 324 16.31 -19.54 4.43
N ASP A 325 16.83 -19.16 5.58
CA ASP A 325 17.32 -20.07 6.63
C ASP A 325 16.30 -20.34 7.73
N GLY A 326 15.12 -19.69 7.69
CA GLY A 326 14.09 -19.84 8.71
C GLY A 326 14.26 -18.96 9.95
N GLN A 327 15.31 -18.12 10.02
CA GLN A 327 15.62 -17.32 11.22
C GLN A 327 16.05 -15.89 10.90
N THR A 328 16.97 -15.73 9.97
CA THR A 328 17.65 -14.46 9.70
C THR A 328 16.90 -13.64 8.65
N ILE A 329 16.60 -12.39 8.99
CA ILE A 329 16.08 -11.40 8.02
C ILE A 329 17.22 -10.48 7.62
N SER A 330 17.81 -10.73 6.47
CA SER A 330 18.87 -9.87 5.92
C SER A 330 18.86 -9.87 4.39
N THR A 331 19.63 -8.96 3.81
CA THR A 331 19.90 -8.93 2.36
C THR A 331 20.69 -10.13 1.85
N ASP A 332 21.20 -11.01 2.72
CA ASP A 332 21.95 -12.21 2.32
C ASP A 332 21.01 -13.30 1.79
N PHE A 333 19.73 -13.23 2.16
CA PHE A 333 18.68 -14.14 1.71
C PHE A 333 17.84 -13.51 0.60
N LYS A 334 17.35 -14.31 -0.35
CA LYS A 334 16.46 -13.82 -1.42
C LYS A 334 15.07 -13.52 -0.90
N LEU A 335 14.53 -14.37 -0.03
CA LEU A 335 13.17 -14.26 0.47
C LEU A 335 13.11 -14.64 1.97
N PRO A 336 13.66 -13.82 2.87
CA PRO A 336 13.69 -14.13 4.30
C PRO A 336 12.31 -14.02 4.97
N ALA A 337 11.45 -13.11 4.50
CA ALA A 337 10.08 -12.92 4.98
C ALA A 337 9.20 -12.26 3.92
N ILE A 338 7.88 -12.29 4.12
CA ILE A 338 6.90 -11.67 3.22
C ILE A 338 5.94 -10.78 4.00
N THR A 339 5.57 -9.64 3.46
CA THR A 339 4.53 -8.77 4.06
C THR A 339 3.15 -9.43 4.00
N LYS A 340 2.46 -9.54 5.13
CA LYS A 340 1.17 -10.23 5.26
C LYS A 340 0.02 -9.31 5.66
N THR A 341 0.24 -8.41 6.60
CA THR A 341 -0.82 -7.52 7.12
C THR A 341 -0.30 -6.11 7.30
N MET A 342 -1.09 -5.11 6.92
CA MET A 342 -0.83 -3.70 7.19
C MET A 342 -1.39 -3.30 8.55
N MET A 343 -0.64 -2.52 9.32
CA MET A 343 -1.12 -1.78 10.48
C MET A 343 -1.44 -0.36 10.05
N LEU A 344 -2.73 -0.04 9.94
CA LEU A 344 -3.17 1.28 9.53
C LEU A 344 -3.76 2.05 10.70
N ILE A 345 -3.49 3.35 10.76
CA ILE A 345 -4.16 4.28 11.67
C ILE A 345 -4.81 5.41 10.87
N LYS A 346 -5.88 5.99 11.41
CA LYS A 346 -6.53 7.21 10.89
C LYS A 346 -7.00 8.08 12.05
N ASN A 347 -7.47 9.29 11.73
CA ASN A 347 -8.04 10.22 12.71
C ASN A 347 -7.11 10.54 13.90
N LEU A 348 -5.79 10.61 13.66
CA LEU A 348 -4.81 10.89 14.69
C LEU A 348 -5.03 12.29 15.30
N LYS A 349 -5.30 12.31 16.61
CA LYS A 349 -5.43 13.49 17.46
C LYS A 349 -4.35 13.46 18.54
N ILE A 350 -3.60 14.54 18.64
CA ILE A 350 -2.59 14.73 19.68
C ILE A 350 -3.17 15.67 20.72
N ILE A 351 -3.52 15.15 21.88
CA ILE A 351 -4.08 15.93 22.99
C ILE A 351 -2.92 16.60 23.72
N LEU A 352 -3.04 17.91 23.89
CA LEU A 352 -2.01 18.78 24.47
C LEU A 352 -2.30 19.08 25.94
N ASP A 353 -1.25 19.37 26.69
CA ASP A 353 -1.36 19.86 28.07
C ASP A 353 -2.24 21.12 28.13
N PRO A 354 -3.22 21.20 29.06
CA PRO A 354 -4.12 22.35 29.19
C PRO A 354 -3.41 23.70 29.38
N SER A 355 -2.21 23.70 29.96
CA SER A 355 -1.38 24.89 30.23
C SER A 355 -0.83 25.56 28.97
N ILE A 356 -0.88 24.89 27.82
CA ILE A 356 -0.33 25.40 26.56
C ILE A 356 -1.21 26.52 25.99
N THR A 357 -0.57 27.58 25.54
CA THR A 357 -1.24 28.77 24.97
C THR A 357 -1.23 28.74 23.43
N ASN A 358 -2.16 29.46 22.81
CA ASN A 358 -2.23 29.60 21.34
C ASN A 358 -0.92 30.14 20.75
N ASP A 359 -0.27 31.07 21.45
CA ASP A 359 0.97 31.71 21.00
C ASP A 359 2.15 30.72 20.94
N THR A 360 2.14 29.69 21.78
CA THR A 360 3.14 28.62 21.78
C THR A 360 2.97 27.66 20.60
N VAL A 361 1.72 27.35 20.23
CA VAL A 361 1.38 26.39 19.16
C VAL A 361 1.47 27.00 17.76
N ASN A 362 1.15 28.29 17.64
CA ASN A 362 1.18 29.02 16.37
C ASN A 362 2.56 29.62 16.07
N ASN A 363 3.56 29.40 16.93
CA ASN A 363 4.90 29.90 16.71
C ASN A 363 5.59 29.07 15.59
N PRO A 364 5.95 29.68 14.44
CA PRO A 364 6.58 28.95 13.34
C PRO A 364 7.94 28.34 13.71
N ASN A 365 8.56 28.78 14.81
CA ASN A 365 9.82 28.26 15.34
C ASN A 365 9.66 27.10 16.35
N GLN A 366 8.43 26.81 16.80
CA GLN A 366 8.12 25.69 17.70
C GLN A 366 7.15 24.73 17.01
N LEU A 367 7.71 23.78 16.25
CA LEU A 367 6.94 22.73 15.61
C LEU A 367 6.72 21.57 16.59
N ILE A 368 5.46 21.20 16.83
CA ILE A 368 5.12 19.98 17.57
C ILE A 368 5.06 18.83 16.56
N TYR A 369 5.87 17.80 16.79
CA TYR A 369 6.01 16.64 15.91
C TYR A 369 5.36 15.40 16.53
N PHE A 370 4.86 14.51 15.68
CA PHE A 370 4.48 13.15 16.07
C PHE A 370 5.11 12.17 15.09
N GLY A 371 6.19 11.50 15.51
CA GLY A 371 6.98 10.68 14.60
C GLY A 371 7.51 11.53 13.42
N PRO A 372 7.50 11.01 12.17
CA PRO A 372 7.82 11.81 10.99
C PRO A 372 6.67 12.73 10.54
N LEU A 373 5.49 12.70 11.20
CA LEU A 373 4.37 13.57 10.82
C LEU A 373 4.58 14.99 11.31
N ILE A 374 4.23 15.92 10.44
CA ILE A 374 4.06 17.31 10.80
C ILE A 374 2.60 17.55 11.14
N LEU A 375 2.37 18.05 12.35
CA LEU A 375 1.06 18.41 12.83
C LEU A 375 0.67 19.79 12.29
N LYS A 376 -0.64 20.02 12.11
CA LYS A 376 -1.14 21.36 11.79
C LYS A 376 -0.71 22.30 12.93
N GLN A 377 -0.08 23.44 12.60
CA GLN A 377 0.16 24.55 13.54
C GLN A 377 -1.15 25.31 13.81
N GLN A 378 -2.18 24.58 14.23
CA GLN A 378 -3.50 25.11 14.54
C GLN A 378 -4.02 24.37 15.77
N LEU A 379 -4.23 25.11 16.85
CA LEU A 379 -4.81 24.57 18.07
C LEU A 379 -6.31 24.35 17.87
N PHE A 380 -6.77 23.11 18.03
CA PHE A 380 -8.18 22.78 18.08
C PHE A 380 -8.62 22.70 19.53
N VAL A 381 -9.80 23.26 19.84
CA VAL A 381 -10.41 23.17 21.18
C VAL A 381 -11.75 22.47 21.03
N ASN A 382 -11.90 21.35 21.73
CA ASN A 382 -13.17 20.65 21.78
C ASN A 382 -14.15 21.46 22.65
N LYS A 383 -15.27 21.88 22.06
CA LYS A 383 -16.27 22.73 22.73
C LYS A 383 -16.98 22.05 23.90
N SER A 384 -17.03 20.71 23.97
CA SER A 384 -17.77 20.00 25.03
C SER A 384 -16.96 19.82 26.32
N ASN A 385 -15.64 19.66 26.20
CA ASN A 385 -14.75 19.35 27.33
C ASN A 385 -13.55 20.29 27.45
N ASN A 386 -13.48 21.35 26.63
CA ASN A 386 -12.39 22.33 26.53
C ASN A 386 -11.00 21.71 26.26
N GLN A 387 -10.96 20.48 25.75
CA GLN A 387 -9.71 19.78 25.47
C GLN A 387 -9.02 20.40 24.26
N LYS A 388 -7.74 20.73 24.43
CA LYS A 388 -6.86 21.24 23.38
C LYS A 388 -6.17 20.10 22.65
N PHE A 389 -6.15 20.12 21.33
CA PHE A 389 -5.52 19.08 20.53
C PHE A 389 -5.02 19.57 19.17
N LEU A 390 -4.10 18.81 18.58
CA LEU A 390 -3.60 18.98 17.22
C LEU A 390 -4.02 17.81 16.34
N LYS A 391 -4.19 18.08 15.05
CA LYS A 391 -4.41 17.06 14.01
C LYS A 391 -3.21 16.99 13.08
N ALA A 392 -2.96 15.83 12.46
CA ALA A 392 -1.91 15.69 11.45
C ALA A 392 -2.23 16.51 10.18
N VAL A 393 -1.19 16.99 9.48
CA VAL A 393 -1.34 17.50 8.10
C VAL A 393 -1.56 16.30 7.18
N THR A 394 -2.72 16.25 6.53
CA THR A 394 -3.16 15.10 5.73
C THR A 394 -3.10 15.32 4.22
N ASN A 395 -2.76 16.53 3.77
CA ASN A 395 -2.71 16.90 2.35
C ASN A 395 -1.29 16.69 1.79
N VAL A 396 -1.12 15.73 0.88
CA VAL A 396 0.19 15.40 0.28
C VAL A 396 0.78 16.60 -0.48
N ARG A 397 -0.06 17.47 -1.06
CA ARG A 397 0.38 18.63 -1.86
C ARG A 397 0.99 19.72 -0.97
N THR A 398 0.42 19.93 0.22
CA THR A 398 0.92 20.88 1.22
C THR A 398 2.24 20.40 1.84
N ILE A 399 2.40 19.09 2.04
CA ILE A 399 3.65 18.48 2.50
C ILE A 399 4.79 18.71 1.49
N LYS A 400 4.51 18.62 0.18
CA LYS A 400 5.53 18.77 -0.87
C LYS A 400 6.02 20.20 -1.11
N SER A 401 5.19 21.23 -0.91
CA SER A 401 5.55 22.63 -1.27
C SER A 401 6.42 23.33 -0.21
N ASP A 402 6.13 23.10 1.07
CA ASP A 402 6.73 23.92 2.14
C ASP A 402 7.89 23.20 2.86
N GLN A 403 7.92 21.86 2.80
CA GLN A 403 8.80 21.04 3.63
C GLN A 403 10.07 20.56 2.92
N LEU A 404 10.01 20.33 1.60
CA LEU A 404 11.23 20.06 0.84
C LEU A 404 12.16 21.28 0.94
N ASN A 405 11.64 22.49 0.90
CA ASN A 405 12.45 23.72 1.01
C ASN A 405 13.07 23.91 2.41
N THR A 406 12.42 23.47 3.49
CA THR A 406 12.99 23.56 4.86
C THR A 406 13.96 22.43 5.17
N LEU A 407 13.68 21.20 4.73
CA LEU A 407 14.62 20.06 4.87
C LEU A 407 15.85 20.25 3.97
N THR A 408 15.67 20.70 2.73
CA THR A 408 16.79 21.01 1.81
C THR A 408 17.64 22.17 2.32
N ARG A 409 17.04 23.17 3.00
CA ARG A 409 17.82 24.23 3.68
C ARG A 409 18.60 23.70 4.89
N LYS A 410 18.06 22.74 5.65
CA LYS A 410 18.76 22.16 6.81
C LYS A 410 19.86 21.17 6.40
N THR A 411 19.72 20.48 5.27
CA THR A 411 20.80 19.64 4.71
C THR A 411 21.85 20.44 3.93
N ALA A 412 21.50 21.56 3.30
CA ALA A 412 22.47 22.43 2.61
C ALA A 412 23.49 23.13 3.55
N VAL A 413 23.13 23.33 4.83
CA VAL A 413 24.06 23.88 5.83
C VAL A 413 25.12 22.85 6.27
N ALA A 414 24.88 21.55 6.05
CA ALA A 414 25.86 20.51 6.34
C ALA A 414 26.95 20.36 5.26
N GLU A 415 26.70 20.83 4.02
CA GLU A 415 27.66 20.74 2.91
C GLU A 415 28.58 21.96 2.76
N THR A 416 28.33 23.07 3.46
CA THR A 416 29.15 24.30 3.34
C THR A 416 30.30 24.41 4.34
N LEU A 417 30.54 23.38 5.15
CA LEU A 417 31.72 23.27 6.02
C LEU A 417 32.62 22.10 5.59
N LYS A 418 33.00 22.04 4.31
CA LYS A 418 34.23 21.37 3.88
C LYS A 418 34.65 21.82 2.49
N ALA A 419 35.95 22.05 2.36
CA ALA A 419 36.71 22.40 1.17
C ALA A 419 36.59 23.86 0.70
N SER A 420 37.50 24.70 1.20
CA SER A 420 38.18 25.67 0.35
C SER A 420 39.10 24.90 -0.61
N PRO A 421 39.01 25.11 -1.93
CA PRO A 421 40.11 24.81 -2.83
C PRO A 421 40.82 26.12 -3.21
N ALA A 422 42.14 26.07 -3.05
CA ALA A 422 43.08 27.09 -3.47
C ALA A 422 42.93 27.45 -4.96
N GLU A 423 43.33 28.69 -5.25
CA GLU A 423 43.46 29.29 -6.57
C GLU A 423 44.12 28.36 -7.60
N PHE A 424 43.47 28.15 -8.74
CA PHE A 424 44.17 27.86 -9.99
C PHE A 424 43.44 28.54 -11.15
N VAL A 425 44.15 29.46 -11.80
CA VAL A 425 43.73 30.24 -12.96
C VAL A 425 44.05 29.45 -14.24
N SER A 426 43.07 29.25 -15.13
CA SER A 426 43.34 29.15 -16.58
C SER A 426 42.09 29.41 -17.44
N LYS A 427 42.32 30.16 -18.52
CA LYS A 427 41.40 30.75 -19.52
C LYS A 427 40.51 29.77 -20.32
N PRO A 428 39.47 30.28 -21.03
CA PRO A 428 38.49 29.49 -21.78
C PRO A 428 38.88 29.26 -23.25
N ALA A 429 38.46 28.13 -23.82
CA ALA A 429 38.43 27.92 -25.27
C ALA A 429 37.32 26.96 -25.75
N ALA A 430 36.45 27.50 -26.62
CA ALA A 430 35.78 26.94 -27.80
C ALA A 430 35.02 25.58 -27.74
N GLN A 431 33.73 25.66 -28.09
CA GLN A 431 32.89 24.57 -28.58
C GLN A 431 33.40 24.00 -29.92
N PRO A 432 33.05 22.74 -30.22
CA PRO A 432 32.39 22.47 -31.50
C PRO A 432 31.24 21.45 -31.43
N VAL A 433 30.26 21.68 -32.31
CA VAL A 433 29.22 20.78 -32.90
C VAL A 433 29.75 20.34 -34.30
N PRO A 434 29.28 19.33 -35.08
CA PRO A 434 28.21 18.29 -34.96
C PRO A 434 28.68 16.84 -35.35
N GLU A 435 27.79 15.83 -35.30
CA GLU A 435 27.26 15.11 -36.50
C GLU A 435 26.29 13.97 -36.17
N ALA A 436 25.26 13.84 -37.01
CA ALA A 436 24.17 12.88 -36.92
C ALA A 436 24.39 11.71 -37.90
N VAL A 437 24.11 10.48 -37.48
CA VAL A 437 24.07 9.31 -38.36
C VAL A 437 22.71 8.62 -38.28
N LYS A 438 22.06 8.51 -39.45
CA LYS A 438 20.87 7.69 -39.74
C LYS A 438 21.29 6.25 -39.97
N VAL A 439 20.55 5.27 -39.43
CA VAL A 439 20.55 3.88 -39.92
C VAL A 439 19.13 3.31 -39.94
N ASN A 440 18.72 2.80 -41.11
CA ASN A 440 17.49 2.05 -41.40
C ASN A 440 17.56 0.61 -40.83
N PRO A 441 16.44 0.02 -40.37
CA PRO A 441 16.33 -1.42 -40.21
C PRO A 441 15.45 -2.03 -41.32
N ASN A 442 15.99 -3.02 -42.02
CA ASN A 442 15.19 -3.96 -42.82
C ASN A 442 15.91 -5.31 -42.82
N VAL A 443 15.48 -6.26 -41.98
CA VAL A 443 15.66 -7.70 -42.21
C VAL A 443 14.43 -8.43 -41.66
N ALA A 444 13.77 -9.14 -42.57
CA ALA A 444 12.61 -9.98 -42.34
C ALA A 444 13.00 -11.36 -41.79
N PHE A 445 12.12 -11.94 -40.96
CA PHE A 445 12.00 -13.39 -40.82
C PHE A 445 10.52 -13.81 -40.77
N ASN A 446 10.19 -14.73 -41.67
CA ASN A 446 8.88 -15.28 -41.98
C ASN A 446 8.29 -16.09 -40.81
N ARG A 447 6.97 -15.96 -40.59
CA ARG A 447 6.15 -17.01 -39.95
C ARG A 447 5.04 -17.44 -40.89
N VAL A 448 4.94 -18.77 -41.00
CA VAL A 448 3.99 -19.53 -41.80
C VAL A 448 2.58 -19.42 -41.23
N ASN A 449 1.64 -19.35 -42.16
CA ASN A 449 0.22 -19.09 -42.03
C ASN A 449 -0.54 -20.41 -41.82
N MET A 450 -1.51 -20.46 -40.89
CA MET A 450 -2.52 -21.50 -40.83
C MET A 450 -3.88 -20.91 -40.44
N THR A 451 -4.81 -21.06 -41.38
CA THR A 451 -6.26 -21.26 -41.26
C THR A 451 -7.20 -20.10 -40.90
N ALA A 452 -7.93 -19.73 -41.97
CA ALA A 452 -9.19 -19.03 -42.05
C ALA A 452 -10.37 -19.73 -41.34
N LEU A 453 -11.33 -18.92 -40.86
CA LEU A 453 -12.78 -18.92 -41.16
C LEU A 453 -13.60 -18.43 -39.96
N ASN A 454 -14.04 -17.16 -39.99
CA ASN A 454 -15.46 -16.79 -40.17
C ASN A 454 -15.73 -15.32 -39.82
N THR A 455 -16.03 -14.57 -40.89
CA THR A 455 -17.03 -13.49 -41.05
C THR A 455 -17.89 -13.09 -39.86
N ALA A 456 -17.96 -11.77 -39.56
CA ALA A 456 -19.01 -10.88 -40.07
C ALA A 456 -18.81 -9.39 -39.69
N ILE A 457 -19.25 -8.51 -40.61
CA ILE A 457 -19.60 -7.08 -40.51
C ILE A 457 -18.46 -6.04 -40.55
N ASN A 458 -18.19 -5.58 -41.78
CA ASN A 458 -17.49 -4.33 -42.11
C ASN A 458 -18.40 -3.11 -41.84
N ALA A 459 -17.94 -2.16 -41.04
CA ALA A 459 -18.33 -0.76 -41.13
C ALA A 459 -17.06 0.11 -41.13
N ARG A 460 -16.79 0.77 -42.26
CA ARG A 460 -15.67 1.70 -42.43
C ARG A 460 -15.96 3.00 -41.67
N PRO A 461 -14.99 3.59 -40.93
CA PRO A 461 -15.04 5.00 -40.60
C PRO A 461 -14.60 5.81 -41.83
N VAL A 462 -15.48 6.68 -42.29
CA VAL A 462 -15.18 7.76 -43.25
C VAL A 462 -14.30 8.77 -42.53
N MET A 463 -13.11 9.06 -43.07
CA MET A 463 -12.34 10.25 -42.71
C MET A 463 -13.02 11.49 -43.32
N PRO A 464 -13.31 12.55 -42.55
CA PRO A 464 -13.48 13.87 -43.11
C PRO A 464 -12.12 14.58 -43.18
N ALA A 465 -11.80 15.05 -44.37
CA ALA A 465 -10.75 16.02 -44.66
C ALA A 465 -11.01 17.36 -43.92
N PRO A 466 -9.96 18.20 -43.73
CA PRO A 466 -10.07 19.43 -42.97
C PRO A 466 -10.82 20.50 -43.77
N HIS A 467 -11.98 20.92 -43.29
CA HIS A 467 -12.62 22.14 -43.76
C HIS A 467 -12.05 23.35 -43.02
N ILE A 468 -11.36 24.18 -43.79
CA ILE A 468 -11.01 25.56 -43.46
C ILE A 468 -12.34 26.32 -43.28
N ALA A 469 -12.63 26.73 -42.05
CA ALA A 469 -13.68 27.69 -41.75
C ALA A 469 -13.02 28.99 -41.26
N THR A 470 -13.02 29.98 -42.14
CA THR A 470 -12.70 31.38 -41.87
C THR A 470 -13.61 31.95 -40.77
N PRO A 471 -13.08 32.64 -39.74
CA PRO A 471 -13.91 33.40 -38.83
C PRO A 471 -14.42 34.67 -39.52
N VAL A 472 -15.74 34.83 -39.54
CA VAL A 472 -16.44 36.04 -39.97
C VAL A 472 -16.11 37.16 -38.98
N GLN A 473 -15.53 38.23 -39.52
CA GLN A 473 -15.18 39.46 -38.83
C GLN A 473 -16.48 40.26 -38.59
N PRO A 474 -16.87 40.59 -37.34
CA PRO A 474 -17.89 41.60 -37.11
C PRO A 474 -17.30 42.99 -37.40
N GLN A 475 -17.88 43.65 -38.39
CA GLN A 475 -17.59 45.03 -38.78
C GLN A 475 -17.94 45.99 -37.63
N PRO A 476 -17.07 46.96 -37.27
CA PRO A 476 -17.45 48.05 -36.39
C PRO A 476 -18.36 49.05 -37.12
N THR A 477 -19.52 49.33 -36.55
CA THR A 477 -20.36 50.46 -36.94
C THR A 477 -19.75 51.77 -36.43
N PRO A 478 -19.64 52.82 -37.26
CA PRO A 478 -19.07 54.09 -36.85
C PRO A 478 -20.09 54.89 -36.01
N VAL A 479 -19.75 55.15 -34.75
CA VAL A 479 -20.45 56.16 -33.94
C VAL A 479 -19.91 57.53 -34.34
N LYS A 480 -20.80 58.41 -34.81
CA LYS A 480 -20.49 59.80 -35.17
C LYS A 480 -19.86 60.56 -33.99
N PRO A 481 -18.85 61.42 -34.22
CA PRO A 481 -18.41 62.38 -33.22
C PRO A 481 -19.53 63.40 -32.96
N VAL A 482 -19.87 63.62 -31.70
CA VAL A 482 -20.71 64.74 -31.26
C VAL A 482 -19.83 66.00 -31.30
N ASN A 483 -20.15 66.93 -32.19
CA ASN A 483 -19.51 68.25 -32.23
C ASN A 483 -19.88 69.04 -30.96
N PRO A 484 -18.92 69.64 -30.23
CA PRO A 484 -19.24 70.60 -29.19
C PRO A 484 -19.84 71.87 -29.81
N VAL A 485 -20.97 72.30 -29.25
CA VAL A 485 -21.61 73.57 -29.58
C VAL A 485 -20.74 74.70 -29.03
N VAL A 486 -20.12 75.46 -29.94
CA VAL A 486 -19.47 76.73 -29.64
C VAL A 486 -20.51 77.84 -29.80
N THR A 487 -20.99 78.41 -28.70
CA THR A 487 -21.66 79.72 -28.70
C THR A 487 -20.65 80.81 -28.35
N GLY A 488 -20.77 81.92 -29.09
CA GLY A 488 -19.72 82.92 -29.34
C GLY A 488 -19.35 83.88 -28.20
N PRO A 489 -18.64 84.98 -28.54
CA PRO A 489 -17.65 85.60 -27.68
C PRO A 489 -18.22 86.75 -26.83
N ILE A 490 -17.69 86.91 -25.62
CA ILE A 490 -17.70 88.20 -24.93
C ILE A 490 -16.24 88.53 -24.59
N ARG A 491 -15.74 89.62 -25.18
CA ARG A 491 -14.41 90.20 -24.91
C ARG A 491 -14.50 91.13 -23.70
N ILE A 492 -13.72 90.86 -22.65
CA ILE A 492 -13.14 91.86 -21.74
C ILE A 492 -11.70 91.40 -21.42
N PRO A 493 -10.67 92.27 -21.44
CA PRO A 493 -9.27 91.87 -21.39
C PRO A 493 -8.77 91.70 -19.95
N GLY A 494 -7.96 90.66 -19.73
CA GLY A 494 -7.16 90.49 -18.52
C GLY A 494 -7.44 89.20 -17.75
N ILE A 495 -6.56 88.21 -17.93
CA ILE A 495 -6.30 87.04 -17.06
C ILE A 495 -7.52 86.14 -16.77
N PHE A 496 -7.60 85.02 -17.50
CA PHE A 496 -8.43 83.86 -17.11
C PHE A 496 -7.53 82.69 -16.72
N VAL A 497 -7.58 82.32 -15.44
CA VAL A 497 -7.13 81.01 -14.95
C VAL A 497 -8.32 80.06 -15.08
N PRO A 498 -8.20 78.90 -15.77
CA PRO A 498 -9.30 77.95 -15.83
C PRO A 498 -9.49 77.29 -14.46
N ILE A 499 -10.63 77.57 -13.82
CA ILE A 499 -11.11 76.80 -12.66
C ILE A 499 -11.60 75.45 -13.19
N LYS A 500 -10.85 74.38 -12.93
CA LYS A 500 -11.32 73.02 -13.09
C LYS A 500 -12.31 72.72 -11.96
N VAL A 501 -13.61 72.68 -12.28
CA VAL A 501 -14.60 72.07 -11.39
C VAL A 501 -14.43 70.55 -11.47
N PRO A 502 -14.22 69.83 -10.36
CA PRO A 502 -14.13 68.38 -10.40
C PRO A 502 -15.50 67.79 -10.77
N VAL A 503 -15.55 67.07 -11.89
CA VAL A 503 -16.70 66.22 -12.24
C VAL A 503 -16.77 65.10 -11.21
N GLN A 504 -17.84 65.08 -10.39
CA GLN A 504 -18.12 63.95 -9.52
C GLN A 504 -18.43 62.71 -10.38
N VAL A 505 -17.50 61.77 -10.40
CA VAL A 505 -17.70 60.44 -11.00
C VAL A 505 -18.73 59.71 -10.14
N GLN A 506 -19.89 59.37 -10.70
CA GLN A 506 -20.88 58.55 -10.00
C GLN A 506 -20.27 57.19 -9.63
N PRO A 507 -20.41 56.71 -8.39
CA PRO A 507 -19.89 55.39 -8.01
C PRO A 507 -20.60 54.30 -8.82
N THR A 508 -19.85 53.44 -9.52
CA THR A 508 -20.35 52.35 -10.35
C THR A 508 -20.47 51.01 -9.60
N ALA A 509 -20.29 51.02 -8.28
CA ALA A 509 -20.29 49.83 -7.44
C ALA A 509 -20.97 50.06 -6.09
N ALA A 510 -21.60 49.00 -5.58
CA ALA A 510 -22.16 48.93 -4.24
C ALA A 510 -21.13 48.40 -3.26
N MET A 511 -21.20 48.87 -2.02
CA MET A 511 -20.48 48.27 -0.90
C MET A 511 -21.26 47.05 -0.41
N VAL A 512 -20.74 45.85 -0.65
CA VAL A 512 -21.37 44.59 -0.23
C VAL A 512 -20.66 44.06 1.01
N GLN A 513 -21.39 43.93 2.11
CA GLN A 513 -20.90 43.29 3.34
C GLN A 513 -21.41 41.85 3.40
N PHE A 514 -20.47 40.92 3.47
CA PHE A 514 -20.71 39.51 3.66
C PHE A 514 -20.55 39.16 5.13
N LYS A 515 -21.50 38.39 5.67
CA LYS A 515 -21.44 37.83 7.03
C LYS A 515 -21.61 36.33 6.96
N VAL A 516 -20.69 35.58 7.56
CA VAL A 516 -20.68 34.12 7.53
C VAL A 516 -20.76 33.60 8.96
N PHE A 517 -21.83 32.86 9.23
CA PHE A 517 -22.11 32.29 10.54
C PHE A 517 -22.27 30.77 10.47
N ASP A 518 -22.02 30.13 11.59
CA ASP A 518 -22.35 28.73 11.78
C ASP A 518 -23.86 28.51 11.87
N LYS A 519 -24.40 27.55 11.13
CA LYS A 519 -25.84 27.28 11.10
C LYS A 519 -26.40 26.74 12.42
N ILE A 520 -25.60 26.05 13.22
CA ILE A 520 -26.05 25.41 14.47
C ILE A 520 -26.02 26.39 15.63
N ASN A 521 -24.89 27.07 15.83
CA ASN A 521 -24.69 27.91 17.01
C ASN A 521 -24.58 29.40 16.73
N ASN A 522 -24.67 29.81 15.46
CA ASN A 522 -24.65 31.21 15.03
C ASN A 522 -23.34 31.96 15.39
N ASP A 523 -22.26 31.22 15.65
CA ASP A 523 -20.92 31.79 15.85
C ASP A 523 -20.38 32.35 14.53
N PRO A 524 -19.62 33.46 14.54
CA PRO A 524 -18.93 33.95 13.35
C PRO A 524 -17.88 32.96 12.86
N VAL A 525 -17.79 32.78 11.55
CA VAL A 525 -16.83 31.86 10.92
C VAL A 525 -15.61 32.64 10.43
N TYR A 526 -14.47 32.45 11.10
CA TYR A 526 -13.21 33.12 10.76
C TYR A 526 -12.50 32.47 9.57
N LYS A 527 -11.90 33.27 8.67
CA LYS A 527 -11.14 32.82 7.49
C LYS A 527 -11.92 31.91 6.53
N CYS A 528 -13.24 32.06 6.46
CA CYS A 528 -13.99 31.48 5.35
C CYS A 528 -13.59 32.16 4.05
N SER A 529 -13.18 31.37 3.06
CA SER A 529 -12.86 31.81 1.70
C SER A 529 -14.16 32.02 0.91
N LEU A 530 -14.33 33.19 0.31
CA LEU A 530 -15.43 33.57 -0.56
C LEU A 530 -14.89 33.75 -1.97
N SER A 531 -15.31 32.90 -2.89
CA SER A 531 -15.03 33.02 -4.32
C SER A 531 -16.27 33.56 -5.03
N ILE A 532 -16.20 34.80 -5.52
CA ILE A 532 -17.30 35.49 -6.19
C ILE A 532 -17.01 35.56 -7.68
N LYS A 533 -17.85 34.95 -8.50
CA LYS A 533 -17.73 34.93 -9.95
C LYS A 533 -18.93 35.61 -10.60
N GLY A 534 -18.68 36.60 -11.43
CA GLY A 534 -19.74 37.19 -12.26
C GLY A 534 -20.29 36.17 -13.24
N THR A 535 -21.62 36.03 -13.29
CA THR A 535 -22.29 35.10 -14.21
C THR A 535 -22.52 35.73 -15.59
N ASN A 536 -22.64 37.06 -15.63
CA ASN A 536 -22.78 37.86 -16.84
C ASN A 536 -21.62 38.84 -17.08
N ASN A 537 -20.58 38.78 -16.25
CA ASN A 537 -19.38 39.58 -16.38
C ASN A 537 -18.15 38.74 -15.97
N ASN A 538 -17.00 38.88 -16.63
CA ASN A 538 -15.80 38.09 -16.34
C ASN A 538 -15.07 38.54 -15.05
N ARG A 539 -15.79 38.99 -14.03
CA ARG A 539 -15.20 39.44 -12.77
C ARG A 539 -15.09 38.30 -11.79
N PHE A 540 -14.01 38.32 -11.03
CA PHE A 540 -13.67 37.31 -10.06
C PHE A 540 -13.07 37.97 -8.83
N TYR A 541 -13.54 37.57 -7.65
CA TYR A 541 -13.00 38.02 -6.37
C TYR A 541 -12.78 36.82 -5.47
N GLU A 542 -11.60 36.76 -4.84
CA GLU A 542 -11.30 35.85 -3.75
C GLU A 542 -11.00 36.69 -2.52
N ILE A 543 -11.81 36.54 -1.50
CA ILE A 543 -11.73 37.31 -0.26
C ILE A 543 -11.99 36.39 0.93
N GLU A 544 -11.46 36.76 2.10
CA GLU A 544 -11.61 35.99 3.33
C GLU A 544 -12.31 36.81 4.42
N THR A 545 -13.03 36.12 5.30
CA THR A 545 -13.69 36.72 6.46
C THR A 545 -12.73 36.96 7.63
N ASN A 546 -12.94 38.07 8.35
CA ASN A 546 -12.21 38.40 9.57
C ASN A 546 -12.73 37.66 10.81
N GLU A 547 -12.14 37.89 11.99
CA GLU A 547 -12.44 37.16 13.25
C GLU A 547 -13.91 37.25 13.68
N ILE A 548 -14.63 38.27 13.23
CA ILE A 548 -16.06 38.48 13.47
C ILE A 548 -16.93 37.93 12.33
N GLY A 549 -16.34 37.13 11.42
CA GLY A 549 -17.04 36.43 10.34
C GLY A 549 -17.50 37.35 9.21
N MET A 550 -16.88 38.52 9.06
CA MET A 550 -17.31 39.55 8.13
C MET A 550 -16.23 39.95 7.12
N ILE A 551 -16.66 40.35 5.92
CA ILE A 551 -15.81 40.99 4.92
C ILE A 551 -16.63 41.95 4.08
N THR A 552 -16.03 43.07 3.65
CA THR A 552 -16.68 44.08 2.83
C THR A 552 -15.92 44.26 1.53
N GLN A 553 -16.64 44.21 0.41
CA GLN A 553 -16.06 44.34 -0.93
C GLN A 553 -16.92 45.27 -1.78
N MET A 554 -16.27 46.12 -2.57
CA MET A 554 -16.96 46.93 -3.58
C MET A 554 -17.27 46.04 -4.79
N ILE A 555 -18.55 45.81 -5.06
CA ILE A 555 -19.03 44.96 -6.14
C ILE A 555 -19.90 45.80 -7.09
N PRO A 556 -19.56 45.87 -8.38
CA PRO A 556 -20.37 46.56 -9.38
C PRO A 556 -21.75 45.95 -9.60
N ILE A 557 -22.68 46.73 -10.14
CA ILE A 557 -24.02 46.24 -10.53
C ILE A 557 -23.88 45.06 -11.51
N GLY A 558 -24.57 43.94 -11.23
CA GLY A 558 -24.47 42.71 -12.01
C GLY A 558 -24.98 41.46 -11.27
N GLU A 559 -24.90 40.32 -11.93
CA GLU A 559 -25.28 39.00 -11.40
C GLU A 559 -24.02 38.20 -11.06
N TYR A 560 -24.02 37.56 -9.89
CA TYR A 560 -22.86 36.87 -9.34
C TYR A 560 -23.24 35.52 -8.74
N SER A 561 -22.29 34.59 -8.78
CA SER A 561 -22.30 33.35 -8.01
C SER A 561 -21.21 33.43 -6.95
N ILE A 562 -21.51 32.97 -5.74
CA ILE A 562 -20.58 32.93 -4.62
C ILE A 562 -20.42 31.49 -4.13
N GLU A 563 -19.18 31.08 -3.95
CA GLU A 563 -18.79 29.83 -3.30
C GLU A 563 -18.09 30.16 -1.98
N LEU A 564 -18.59 29.61 -0.87
CA LEU A 564 -17.98 29.71 0.44
C LEU A 564 -17.32 28.38 0.79
N ARG A 565 -16.04 28.44 1.16
CA ARG A 565 -15.24 27.27 1.51
C ARG A 565 -14.44 27.53 2.79
N ILE A 566 -14.55 26.59 3.72
CA ILE A 566 -13.73 26.53 4.93
C ILE A 566 -13.69 25.09 5.43
N ASP A 567 -12.56 24.69 6.03
CA ASP A 567 -12.44 23.40 6.70
C ASP A 567 -13.58 23.23 7.73
N ASP A 568 -14.12 22.01 7.84
CA ASP A 568 -15.16 21.60 8.80
C ASP A 568 -16.61 22.03 8.48
N TYR A 569 -16.84 22.67 7.31
CA TYR A 569 -18.16 23.06 6.84
C TYR A 569 -18.43 22.59 5.41
N ALA A 570 -19.69 22.28 5.10
CA ALA A 570 -20.11 21.98 3.74
C ALA A 570 -19.90 23.20 2.83
N ILE A 571 -19.41 22.96 1.61
CA ILE A 571 -19.27 24.01 0.58
C ILE A 571 -20.66 24.58 0.30
N LEU A 572 -20.79 25.90 0.40
CA LEU A 572 -22.04 26.61 0.10
C LEU A 572 -21.89 27.39 -1.21
N GLN A 573 -22.69 27.04 -2.21
CA GLN A 573 -22.77 27.77 -3.48
C GLN A 573 -24.14 28.44 -3.62
N GLN A 574 -24.17 29.74 -3.85
CA GLN A 574 -25.40 30.52 -4.04
C GLN A 574 -25.22 31.62 -5.09
N ASN A 575 -26.32 32.14 -5.62
CA ASN A 575 -26.30 33.28 -6.54
C ASN A 575 -26.85 34.53 -5.85
N PHE A 576 -26.31 35.69 -6.18
CA PHE A 576 -26.79 36.99 -5.69
C PHE A 576 -26.67 38.07 -6.78
N SER A 577 -27.52 39.10 -6.69
CA SER A 577 -27.55 40.21 -7.62
C SER A 577 -27.27 41.54 -6.92
N VAL A 578 -26.52 42.41 -7.59
CA VAL A 578 -26.30 43.80 -7.17
C VAL A 578 -27.06 44.68 -8.16
N THR A 579 -28.21 45.22 -7.75
CA THR A 579 -29.14 45.96 -8.63
C THR A 579 -28.96 47.48 -8.57
N THR A 580 -28.41 48.00 -7.49
CA THR A 580 -28.18 49.44 -7.27
C THR A 580 -26.81 49.67 -6.62
N THR A 581 -26.38 50.92 -6.47
CA THR A 581 -25.14 51.31 -5.79
C THR A 581 -25.30 51.43 -4.26
N ASN A 582 -26.50 51.14 -3.73
CA ASN A 582 -26.75 51.16 -2.30
C ASN A 582 -26.00 50.02 -1.60
N PRO A 583 -25.55 50.21 -0.34
CA PRO A 583 -24.93 49.14 0.42
C PRO A 583 -25.83 47.92 0.56
N LEU A 584 -25.25 46.73 0.43
CA LEU A 584 -25.94 45.45 0.51
C LEU A 584 -25.32 44.59 1.62
N ASN A 585 -26.17 43.98 2.45
CA ASN A 585 -25.73 43.04 3.48
C ASN A 585 -26.22 41.63 3.12
N LEU A 586 -25.28 40.69 2.99
CA LEU A 586 -25.55 39.29 2.68
C LEU A 586 -25.09 38.41 3.83
N GLU A 587 -26.00 37.63 4.38
CA GLU A 587 -25.74 36.68 5.48
C GLU A 587 -25.80 35.25 4.96
N TYR A 588 -24.75 34.47 5.21
CA TYR A 588 -24.64 33.06 4.86
C TYR A 588 -24.46 32.23 6.11
N ARG A 589 -25.15 31.08 6.15
CA ARG A 589 -25.07 30.13 7.25
C ARG A 589 -24.49 28.82 6.78
N LEU A 590 -23.28 28.50 7.25
CA LEU A 590 -22.58 27.27 6.89
C LEU A 590 -22.99 26.13 7.81
N GLN A 591 -23.34 24.99 7.21
CA GLN A 591 -23.63 23.76 7.94
C GLN A 591 -22.30 23.09 8.28
N ARG A 592 -22.05 22.84 9.58
CA ARG A 592 -20.93 21.96 9.98
C ARG A 592 -21.15 20.60 9.36
N GLU A 593 -20.12 20.11 8.69
CA GLU A 593 -20.06 18.74 8.23
C GLU A 593 -19.02 18.01 9.08
N GLU A 594 -19.21 16.70 9.28
CA GLU A 594 -18.14 15.92 9.87
C GLU A 594 -16.92 16.01 8.95
N VAL A 595 -15.82 16.47 9.53
CA VAL A 595 -14.58 16.65 8.81
C VAL A 595 -14.02 15.29 8.41
N LYS A 596 -14.38 14.80 7.24
CA LYS A 596 -13.88 13.53 6.71
C LYS A 596 -12.47 13.72 6.13
N PHE A 597 -11.51 14.04 6.99
CA PHE A 597 -10.09 13.89 6.67
C PHE A 597 -9.70 12.41 6.76
N LYS A 598 -10.15 11.60 5.80
CA LYS A 598 -9.80 10.18 5.72
C LYS A 598 -8.40 10.02 5.11
N SER A 599 -7.36 10.47 5.80
CA SER A 599 -6.00 10.01 5.48
C SER A 599 -5.62 8.88 6.42
N PHE A 600 -5.00 7.86 5.84
CA PHE A 600 -4.62 6.64 6.51
C PHE A 600 -3.10 6.59 6.56
N PHE A 601 -2.56 6.23 7.71
CA PHE A 601 -1.12 6.14 7.92
C PHE A 601 -0.73 4.69 8.17
N LEU A 602 0.25 4.20 7.42
CA LEU A 602 0.87 2.90 7.61
C LEU A 602 1.98 3.03 8.66
N ILE A 603 1.66 2.61 9.88
CA ILE A 603 2.58 2.68 11.03
C ILE A 603 3.48 1.44 11.14
N GLY A 604 3.07 0.32 10.54
CA GLY A 604 3.84 -0.92 10.58
C GLY A 604 3.25 -2.00 9.68
N MET A 605 4.01 -3.08 9.55
CA MET A 605 3.64 -4.28 8.80
C MET A 605 3.80 -5.50 9.70
N ILE A 606 2.89 -6.47 9.57
CA ILE A 606 3.16 -7.84 9.98
C ILE A 606 3.76 -8.54 8.77
N CYS A 607 5.00 -8.98 8.92
CA CYS A 607 5.67 -9.87 7.98
C CYS A 607 5.53 -11.31 8.46
N GLU A 608 5.52 -12.27 7.55
CA GLU A 608 5.60 -13.69 7.85
C GLU A 608 7.02 -14.16 7.54
N ARG A 609 7.72 -14.70 8.53
CA ARG A 609 9.03 -15.31 8.35
C ARG A 609 8.91 -16.51 7.41
N MET A 610 9.77 -16.57 6.40
CA MET A 610 9.83 -17.75 5.54
C MET A 610 10.52 -18.88 6.28
N PRO A 611 9.97 -20.10 6.26
CA PRO A 611 10.61 -21.26 6.88
C PRO A 611 11.95 -21.56 6.19
N ARG A 612 12.77 -22.40 6.84
CA ARG A 612 14.00 -22.90 6.25
C ARG A 612 13.67 -23.68 4.97
N ILE A 613 14.24 -23.23 3.86
CA ILE A 613 14.08 -23.93 2.58
C ILE A 613 15.13 -25.04 2.51
N PRO A 614 14.74 -26.30 2.21
CA PRO A 614 15.70 -27.38 1.97
C PRO A 614 16.68 -26.97 0.88
N VAL A 615 17.97 -27.20 1.12
CA VAL A 615 19.01 -27.05 0.09
C VAL A 615 19.58 -28.44 -0.11
N ASN A 616 19.25 -29.05 -1.24
CA ASN A 616 19.84 -30.32 -1.68
C ASN A 616 21.10 -30.09 -2.48
#